data_AF-A0A661SL98-F1
#
_entry.id   AF-A0A661SL98-F1
#
_cell.length_a   1.000
_cell.length_b   1.000
_cell.length_c   1.000
_cell.angle_alpha   90.00
_cell.angle_beta   90.00
_cell.angle_gamma   90.00
#
_symmetry.space_group_name_H-M   'P 1'
#
loop_
_entity.id
_entity.type
_entity.pdbx_description
1 polymer ?
#
loop_
_entity_poly.entity_id
_entity_poly.type
_entity_poly.pdbx_seq_one_letter_code
_entity_poly.pdbx_strand_id
1 'polypeptide(L)'
;MLLNIDARNPATSLPAKLYRAGVTNAADNGLDIWGNFGPVIQVKHLTLTEELAEDISEGIAADQIIIVCTDGEKEIIKRVCQQLSHRIQGIIVQSQLAEWYDLALRGDFSERLGNYLLNSLRQEFRNEFPFSETLEPFYNKRGCNHIHQPDSLFWIED
;
A
#
# COMPACT_ATOMS: atom_id res chain seq x y z
N MET A 1 -14.81 -11.91 -1.36
CA MET A 1 -13.57 -12.69 -1.30
C MET A 1 -12.46 -11.76 -1.74
N LEU A 2 -11.45 -11.52 -0.90
CA LEU A 2 -10.33 -10.64 -1.20
C LEU A 2 -9.07 -11.51 -1.21
N LEU A 3 -8.18 -11.37 -2.21
CA LEU A 3 -6.97 -12.19 -2.33
C LEU A 3 -7.24 -13.72 -2.24
N ASN A 4 -8.40 -14.18 -2.71
CA ASN A 4 -8.84 -15.58 -2.62
C ASN A 4 -8.90 -16.16 -1.20
N ILE A 5 -9.07 -15.34 -0.17
CA ILE A 5 -9.29 -15.78 1.21
C ILE A 5 -10.70 -15.43 1.71
N ASP A 6 -11.29 -16.33 2.51
CA ASP A 6 -12.53 -16.12 3.26
C ASP A 6 -12.56 -16.94 4.55
N ALA A 7 -13.62 -16.83 5.35
CA ALA A 7 -13.74 -17.55 6.63
C ALA A 7 -13.73 -19.08 6.49
N ARG A 8 -14.06 -19.63 5.32
CA ARG A 8 -14.03 -21.06 5.02
C ARG A 8 -12.70 -21.50 4.39
N ASN A 9 -12.02 -20.58 3.70
CA ASN A 9 -10.74 -20.79 3.03
C ASN A 9 -9.76 -19.70 3.49
N PRO A 10 -9.15 -19.82 4.68
CA PRO A 10 -8.33 -18.76 5.28
C PRO A 10 -6.92 -18.66 4.68
N ALA A 11 -6.57 -19.52 3.73
CA ALA A 11 -5.25 -19.57 3.11
C ALA A 11 -5.38 -19.80 1.61
N THR A 12 -4.42 -19.26 0.85
CA THR A 12 -4.30 -19.43 -0.60
C THR A 12 -2.86 -19.76 -0.97
N SER A 13 -2.67 -20.48 -2.08
CA SER A 13 -1.35 -20.81 -2.62
C SER A 13 -1.29 -20.33 -4.06
N LEU A 14 -0.30 -19.49 -4.37
CA LEU A 14 -0.13 -18.88 -5.68
C LEU A 14 1.24 -19.29 -6.24
N PRO A 15 1.36 -19.59 -7.54
CA PRO A 15 2.66 -19.80 -8.17
C PRO A 15 3.54 -18.56 -8.02
N ALA A 16 4.77 -18.73 -7.52
CA ALA A 16 5.72 -17.64 -7.45
C ALA A 16 6.06 -17.17 -8.87
N LYS A 17 5.84 -15.89 -9.14
CA LYS A 17 6.21 -15.25 -10.41
C LYS A 17 7.31 -14.23 -10.15
N LEU A 18 8.39 -14.33 -10.91
CA LEU A 18 9.48 -13.34 -10.90
C LEU A 18 9.19 -12.30 -11.97
N TYR A 19 8.85 -11.10 -11.53
CA TYR A 19 8.71 -9.96 -12.43
C TYR A 19 10.07 -9.26 -12.51
N ARG A 20 10.70 -9.27 -13.70
CA ARG A 20 11.95 -8.52 -13.93
C ARG A 20 11.60 -7.03 -13.83
N ALA A 21 12.24 -6.33 -12.91
CA ALA A 21 12.16 -4.88 -12.81
C ALA A 21 12.68 -4.25 -14.11
N GLY A 22 11.77 -3.86 -15.00
CA GLY A 22 12.05 -2.90 -16.06
C GLY A 22 12.24 -1.50 -15.47
N VAL A 23 12.76 -0.58 -16.28
CA VAL A 23 13.06 0.83 -15.94
C VAL A 23 12.10 1.32 -14.88
N THR A 24 12.66 1.59 -13.71
CA THR A 24 12.00 2.03 -12.50
C THR A 24 10.83 2.96 -12.80
N ASN A 25 9.60 2.46 -12.63
CA ASN A 25 8.41 3.26 -12.33
C ASN A 25 8.54 4.02 -10.97
N ALA A 26 9.76 4.14 -10.45
CA ALA A 26 10.11 4.85 -9.23
C ALA A 26 10.61 6.28 -9.49
N ALA A 27 10.83 6.68 -10.76
CA ALA A 27 11.31 8.02 -11.05
C ALA A 27 10.26 9.11 -10.77
N ASP A 28 8.97 8.84 -11.09
CA ASP A 28 7.86 9.81 -10.87
C ASP A 28 6.52 9.12 -10.48
N ASN A 29 6.52 7.80 -10.21
CA ASN A 29 5.33 6.96 -10.35
C ASN A 29 4.96 6.11 -9.10
N GLY A 30 5.45 6.46 -7.90
CA GLY A 30 4.90 5.99 -6.61
C GLY A 30 4.98 4.47 -6.41
N LEU A 31 6.18 3.89 -6.54
CA LEU A 31 6.42 2.50 -6.16
C LEU A 31 6.73 2.45 -4.66
N ASP A 32 5.78 2.01 -3.84
CA ASP A 32 5.98 1.83 -2.40
C ASP A 32 5.59 0.40 -1.96
N ILE A 33 6.59 -0.30 -1.43
CA ILE A 33 6.57 -1.60 -0.76
C ILE A 33 6.47 -2.82 -1.72
N TRP A 34 7.64 -3.42 -1.97
CA TRP A 34 7.79 -4.67 -2.70
C TRP A 34 7.85 -5.86 -1.73
N GLY A 35 6.93 -6.82 -1.87
CA GLY A 35 7.10 -8.14 -1.28
C GLY A 35 7.89 -9.04 -2.22
N ASN A 36 9.02 -9.62 -1.77
CA ASN A 36 9.89 -10.45 -2.61
C ASN A 36 9.18 -11.61 -3.35
N PHE A 37 8.04 -12.09 -2.84
CA PHE A 37 7.24 -13.17 -3.44
C PHE A 37 5.73 -13.00 -3.17
N GLY A 38 5.18 -11.80 -3.39
CA GLY A 38 3.83 -11.46 -2.94
C GLY A 38 3.10 -10.41 -3.77
N PRO A 39 2.02 -9.81 -3.23
CA PRO A 39 1.32 -8.73 -3.89
C PRO A 39 2.26 -7.53 -4.08
N VAL A 40 2.18 -6.90 -5.24
CA VAL A 40 2.85 -5.63 -5.51
C VAL A 40 1.85 -4.53 -5.18
N ILE A 41 2.25 -3.60 -4.32
CA ILE A 41 1.44 -2.43 -3.97
C ILE A 41 2.00 -1.23 -4.74
N GLN A 42 1.10 -0.48 -5.37
CA GLN A 42 1.42 0.78 -6.02
C GLN A 42 0.49 1.86 -5.50
N VAL A 43 1.06 2.92 -4.96
CA VAL A 43 0.29 4.03 -4.39
C VAL A 43 0.38 5.22 -5.35
N LYS A 44 -0.77 5.69 -5.81
CA LYS A 44 -0.88 6.79 -6.77
C LYS A 44 -1.73 7.91 -6.17
N HIS A 45 -1.27 9.14 -6.30
CA HIS A 45 -2.07 10.34 -6.00
C HIS A 45 -2.76 10.82 -7.28
N LEU A 46 -3.62 9.99 -7.85
CA LEU A 46 -4.34 10.25 -9.09
C LEU A 46 -5.83 9.97 -8.88
N THR A 47 -6.68 10.80 -9.49
CA THR A 47 -8.11 10.50 -9.57
C THR A 47 -8.34 9.36 -10.55
N LEU A 48 -9.13 8.36 -10.16
CA LEU A 48 -9.38 7.22 -11.02
C LEU A 48 -10.43 7.55 -12.10
N THR A 49 -9.97 7.65 -13.35
CA THR A 49 -10.81 7.83 -14.55
C THR A 49 -11.02 6.50 -15.28
N GLU A 50 -11.97 6.45 -16.23
CA GLU A 50 -12.18 5.26 -17.05
C GLU A 50 -10.93 4.90 -17.87
N GLU A 51 -10.32 5.91 -18.50
CA GLU A 51 -9.07 5.78 -19.26
C GLU A 51 -7.90 5.26 -18.41
N LEU A 52 -7.66 5.86 -17.23
CA LEU A 52 -6.57 5.43 -16.35
C LEU A 52 -6.77 3.99 -15.86
N ALA A 53 -8.01 3.58 -15.63
CA ALA A 53 -8.31 2.25 -15.19
C ALA A 53 -8.15 1.21 -16.32
N GLU A 54 -8.46 1.58 -17.58
CA GLU A 54 -8.15 0.77 -18.77
C GLU A 54 -6.65 0.56 -18.91
N ASP A 55 -5.86 1.64 -18.83
CA ASP A 55 -4.39 1.62 -18.85
C ASP A 55 -3.81 0.70 -17.75
N ILE A 56 -4.39 0.73 -16.54
CA ILE A 56 -3.98 -0.15 -15.43
C ILE A 56 -4.24 -1.62 -15.78
N SER A 57 -5.38 -1.94 -16.39
CA SER A 57 -5.75 -3.32 -16.71
C SER A 57 -4.93 -3.93 -17.85
N GLU A 58 -4.50 -3.10 -18.80
CA GLU A 58 -3.70 -3.52 -19.96
C GLU A 58 -2.20 -3.46 -19.67
N GLY A 59 -1.75 -2.40 -18.97
CA GLY A 59 -0.34 -2.10 -18.74
C GLY A 59 0.31 -2.88 -17.60
N ILE A 60 -0.46 -3.47 -16.68
CA ILE A 60 0.08 -4.25 -15.57
C ILE A 60 0.10 -5.74 -15.91
N ALA A 61 1.23 -6.41 -15.74
CA ALA A 61 1.41 -7.85 -16.00
C ALA A 61 0.83 -8.77 -14.89
N ALA A 62 0.01 -8.24 -13.99
CA ALA A 62 -0.56 -8.97 -12.85
C ALA A 62 -1.91 -9.60 -13.23
N ASP A 63 -2.12 -10.87 -12.92
CA ASP A 63 -3.38 -11.56 -13.25
C ASP A 63 -4.51 -11.23 -12.26
N GLN A 64 -4.17 -10.67 -11.09
CA GLN A 64 -5.08 -10.38 -10.00
C GLN A 64 -4.81 -8.96 -9.51
N ILE A 65 -5.70 -8.04 -9.85
CA ILE A 65 -5.61 -6.63 -9.51
C ILE A 65 -6.71 -6.32 -8.50
N ILE A 66 -6.31 -5.66 -7.41
CA ILE A 66 -7.23 -5.09 -6.42
C ILE A 66 -7.00 -3.58 -6.44
N ILE A 67 -8.08 -2.83 -6.61
CA ILE A 67 -8.02 -1.36 -6.63
C ILE A 67 -8.51 -0.84 -5.28
N VAL A 68 -7.73 0.06 -4.68
CA VAL A 68 -8.11 0.81 -3.48
C VAL A 68 -8.29 2.27 -3.88
N CYS A 69 -9.43 2.86 -3.57
CA CYS A 69 -9.79 4.21 -4.02
C CYS A 69 -10.52 5.01 -2.94
N THR A 70 -10.77 6.29 -3.19
CA THR A 70 -11.65 7.08 -2.34
C THR A 70 -13.11 6.69 -2.53
N ASP A 71 -13.96 6.97 -1.54
CA ASP A 71 -15.40 6.68 -1.60
C ASP A 71 -16.11 7.37 -2.77
N GLY A 72 -15.65 8.56 -3.17
CA GLY A 72 -16.23 9.35 -4.25
C GLY A 72 -16.03 8.74 -5.65
N GLU A 73 -15.04 7.86 -5.82
CA GLU A 73 -14.68 7.28 -7.11
C GLU A 73 -15.37 5.94 -7.37
N LYS A 74 -16.04 5.37 -6.37
CA LYS A 74 -16.63 4.02 -6.39
C LYS A 74 -17.45 3.72 -7.64
N GLU A 75 -18.30 4.65 -8.08
CA GLU A 75 -19.20 4.43 -9.23
C GLU A 75 -18.46 4.46 -10.57
N ILE A 76 -17.39 5.25 -10.70
CA ILE A 76 -16.54 5.24 -11.89
C ILE A 76 -15.87 3.87 -12.00
N ILE A 77 -15.29 3.37 -10.90
CA ILE A 77 -14.57 2.09 -10.89
C ILE A 77 -15.50 0.91 -11.16
N LYS A 78 -16.74 0.95 -10.67
CA LYS A 78 -17.73 -0.08 -11.01
C LYS A 78 -18.00 -0.16 -12.51
N ARG A 79 -18.13 0.99 -13.18
CA ARG A 79 -18.33 1.03 -14.64
C ARG A 79 -17.12 0.46 -15.36
N VAL A 80 -15.94 0.86 -14.93
CA VAL A 80 -14.68 0.34 -15.46
C VAL A 80 -14.57 -1.17 -15.27
N CYS A 81 -14.86 -1.70 -14.08
CA CYS A 81 -14.79 -3.15 -13.84
C CYS A 81 -15.81 -3.96 -14.65
N GLN A 82 -16.89 -3.34 -15.14
CA GLN A 82 -17.82 -3.99 -16.06
C GLN A 82 -17.25 -4.05 -17.49
N GLN A 83 -16.39 -3.10 -17.85
CA GLN A 83 -15.79 -2.98 -19.17
C GLN A 83 -14.45 -3.73 -19.27
N LEU A 84 -13.68 -3.76 -18.18
CA LEU A 84 -12.36 -4.36 -18.13
C LEU A 84 -12.41 -5.81 -17.65
N SER A 85 -11.46 -6.57 -18.17
CA SER A 85 -11.35 -8.03 -18.05
C SER A 85 -11.41 -8.60 -16.61
N HIS A 86 -11.61 -9.92 -16.53
CA HIS A 86 -11.57 -10.80 -15.34
C HIS A 86 -10.33 -10.67 -14.41
N ARG A 87 -9.40 -9.76 -14.70
CA ARG A 87 -8.17 -9.52 -13.95
C ARG A 87 -8.40 -8.63 -12.73
N ILE A 88 -9.39 -7.72 -12.76
CA ILE A 88 -9.75 -6.93 -11.58
C ILE A 88 -10.64 -7.79 -10.68
N GLN A 89 -10.12 -8.18 -9.51
CA GLN A 89 -10.82 -9.09 -8.59
C GLN A 89 -11.69 -8.37 -7.57
N GLY A 90 -11.40 -7.10 -7.30
CA GLY A 90 -12.13 -6.38 -6.27
C GLY A 90 -11.75 -4.90 -6.19
N ILE A 91 -12.68 -4.14 -5.64
CA ILE A 91 -12.53 -2.73 -5.32
C ILE A 91 -12.74 -2.59 -3.81
N ILE A 92 -11.84 -1.86 -3.17
CA ILE A 92 -11.95 -1.47 -1.77
C ILE A 92 -12.04 0.06 -1.75
N VAL A 93 -13.07 0.61 -1.12
CA VAL A 93 -13.10 2.06 -0.86
C VAL A 93 -12.42 2.38 0.47
N GLN A 94 -11.90 3.60 0.58
CA GLN A 94 -11.15 4.07 1.74
C GLN A 94 -11.90 3.85 3.07
N SER A 95 -13.21 4.12 3.11
CA SER A 95 -14.03 3.86 4.30
C SER A 95 -13.97 2.40 4.79
N GLN A 96 -14.00 1.43 3.87
CA GLN A 96 -13.89 0.01 4.21
C GLN A 96 -12.51 -0.33 4.78
N LEU A 97 -11.45 0.29 4.23
CA LEU A 97 -10.10 0.09 4.74
C LEU A 97 -9.95 0.66 6.16
N ALA A 98 -10.56 1.81 6.43
CA ALA A 98 -10.60 2.41 7.76
C ALA A 98 -11.34 1.51 8.75
N GLU A 99 -12.50 0.97 8.37
CA GLU A 99 -13.24 0.00 9.20
C GLU A 99 -12.41 -1.24 9.52
N TRP A 100 -11.68 -1.79 8.54
CA TRP A 100 -10.83 -2.95 8.76
C TRP A 100 -9.64 -2.63 9.65
N TYR A 101 -9.04 -1.46 9.48
CA TYR A 101 -7.98 -0.98 10.34
C TYR A 101 -8.46 -0.91 11.79
N ASP A 102 -9.61 -0.29 12.04
CA ASP A 102 -10.17 -0.18 13.37
C ASP A 102 -10.50 -1.56 13.94
N LEU A 103 -11.16 -2.43 13.19
CA LEU A 103 -11.51 -3.78 13.62
C LEU A 103 -10.27 -4.63 13.97
N ALA A 104 -9.22 -4.58 13.14
CA ALA A 104 -8.03 -5.41 13.25
C ALA A 104 -7.02 -4.89 14.29
N LEU A 105 -6.83 -3.56 14.36
CA LEU A 105 -5.75 -2.96 15.16
C LEU A 105 -6.22 -2.27 16.44
N ARG A 106 -7.47 -1.79 16.50
CA ARG A 106 -7.97 -1.02 17.66
C ARG A 106 -9.17 -1.65 18.37
N GLY A 107 -9.94 -2.47 17.65
CA GLY A 107 -11.19 -3.06 18.11
C GLY A 107 -11.01 -4.48 18.61
N ASP A 108 -12.03 -5.30 18.37
CA ASP A 108 -12.21 -6.64 18.95
C ASP A 108 -11.09 -7.62 18.64
N PHE A 109 -10.32 -7.39 17.56
CA PHE A 109 -9.20 -8.26 17.18
C PHE A 109 -7.83 -7.65 17.48
N SER A 110 -7.74 -6.46 18.09
CA SER A 110 -6.47 -5.79 18.40
C SER A 110 -5.49 -6.68 19.18
N GLU A 111 -5.97 -7.37 20.23
CA GLU A 111 -5.12 -8.24 21.05
C GLU A 111 -4.70 -9.52 20.32
N ARG A 112 -5.56 -10.06 19.46
CA ARG A 112 -5.35 -11.36 18.79
C ARG A 112 -4.63 -11.24 17.45
N LEU A 113 -4.79 -10.12 16.76
CA LEU A 113 -4.25 -9.88 15.42
C LEU A 113 -3.34 -8.65 15.42
N GLY A 114 -3.80 -7.50 15.90
CA GLY A 114 -3.08 -6.25 15.82
C GLY A 114 -1.71 -6.27 16.51
N ASN A 115 -1.65 -6.73 17.77
CA ASN A 115 -0.40 -6.83 18.51
C ASN A 115 0.61 -7.77 17.84
N TYR A 116 0.15 -8.93 17.36
CA TYR A 116 0.99 -9.89 16.65
C TYR A 116 1.51 -9.30 15.34
N LEU A 117 0.63 -8.71 14.53
CA LEU A 117 0.99 -8.11 13.24
C LEU A 117 2.02 -6.99 13.41
N LEU A 118 1.78 -6.05 14.33
CA LEU A 118 2.68 -4.93 14.56
C LEU A 118 4.03 -5.38 15.12
N ASN A 119 4.06 -6.39 15.98
CA ASN A 119 5.32 -6.94 16.49
C ASN A 119 6.11 -7.67 15.40
N SER A 120 5.44 -8.47 14.55
CA SER A 120 6.09 -9.09 13.40
C SER A 120 6.65 -8.04 12.45
N LEU A 121 5.88 -7.00 12.11
CA LEU A 121 6.34 -5.93 11.23
C LEU A 121 7.59 -5.22 11.79
N ARG A 122 7.59 -4.90 13.10
CA ARG A 122 8.76 -4.31 13.76
C ARG A 122 9.97 -5.23 13.72
N GLN A 123 9.77 -6.53 13.92
CA GLN A 123 10.86 -7.51 13.88
C GLN A 123 11.46 -7.62 12.48
N GLU A 124 10.62 -7.74 11.45
CA GLU A 124 11.08 -7.77 10.06
C GLU A 124 11.80 -6.48 9.67
N PHE A 125 11.28 -5.32 10.08
CA PHE A 125 11.95 -4.05 9.85
C PHE A 125 13.34 -3.98 10.52
N ARG A 126 13.47 -4.46 11.76
CA ARG A 126 14.77 -4.56 12.45
C ARG A 126 15.73 -5.53 11.76
N ASN A 127 15.21 -6.64 11.25
CA ASN A 127 16.02 -7.62 10.52
C ASN A 127 16.54 -7.03 9.21
N GLU A 128 15.71 -6.29 8.47
CA GLU A 128 16.07 -5.63 7.22
C GLU A 128 16.99 -4.42 7.44
N PHE A 129 16.75 -3.66 8.51
CA PHE A 129 17.52 -2.46 8.87
C PHE A 129 18.13 -2.56 10.28
N PRO A 130 19.17 -3.38 10.49
CA PRO A 130 19.79 -3.57 11.82
C PRO A 130 20.33 -2.28 12.45
N PHE A 131 20.70 -1.31 11.62
CA PHE A 131 21.23 -0.02 12.07
C PHE A 131 20.14 1.01 12.41
N SER A 132 18.86 0.69 12.22
CA SER A 132 17.75 1.60 12.55
C SER A 132 17.78 2.07 14.01
N GLU A 133 18.20 1.22 14.95
CA GLU A 133 18.34 1.57 16.37
C GLU A 133 19.49 2.54 16.66
N THR A 134 20.44 2.67 15.73
CA THR A 134 21.57 3.61 15.84
C THR A 134 21.26 4.97 15.21
N LEU A 135 20.16 5.08 14.46
CA LEU A 135 19.81 6.27 13.70
C LEU A 135 19.45 7.44 14.63
N GLU A 136 18.68 7.19 15.69
CA GLU A 136 18.26 8.24 16.62
C GLU A 136 19.46 8.87 17.37
N PRO A 137 20.36 8.10 18.02
CA PRO A 137 21.59 8.66 18.57
C PRO A 137 22.46 9.40 17.55
N PHE A 138 22.58 8.88 16.32
CA PHE A 138 23.35 9.50 15.25
C PHE A 138 22.77 10.85 14.80
N TYR A 139 21.46 10.89 14.58
CA TYR A 139 20.70 12.06 14.14
C TYR A 139 20.72 13.15 15.21
N ASN A 140 20.52 12.79 16.48
CA ASN A 140 20.60 13.71 17.61
C ASN A 140 22.01 14.29 17.79
N LYS A 141 23.06 13.47 17.66
CA LYS A 141 24.46 13.93 17.76
C LYS A 141 24.80 14.99 16.70
N ARG A 142 24.17 14.92 15.52
CA ARG A 142 24.39 15.88 14.43
C ARG A 142 23.50 17.12 14.52
N GLY A 143 22.66 17.23 15.55
CA GLY A 143 21.72 18.35 15.71
C GLY A 143 20.62 18.36 14.65
N CYS A 144 20.47 17.28 13.88
CA CYS A 144 19.46 17.20 12.84
C CYS A 144 18.04 17.15 13.42
N ASN A 145 17.89 16.86 14.71
CA ASN A 145 16.63 16.96 15.48
C ASN A 145 16.17 18.40 15.74
N HIS A 146 16.99 19.39 15.38
CA HIS A 146 16.69 20.81 15.51
C HIS A 146 16.75 21.50 14.14
N ILE A 147 16.07 20.93 13.13
CA ILE A 147 15.88 21.64 11.87
C ILE A 147 15.01 22.87 12.16
N HIS A 148 15.67 24.02 12.24
CA HIS A 148 14.99 25.31 12.30
C HIS A 148 14.22 25.49 11.00
N GLN A 149 12.92 25.74 11.11
CA GLN A 149 12.13 26.26 9.99
C GLN A 149 12.77 27.60 9.57
N PRO A 150 13.21 27.75 8.30
CA PRO A 150 13.84 28.99 7.88
C PRO A 150 12.85 30.15 8.00
N ASP A 151 13.29 31.31 8.47
CA ASP A 151 12.51 32.56 8.50
C ASP A 151 12.20 33.12 7.09
N SER A 152 12.42 32.32 6.05
CA SER A 152 12.13 32.70 4.67
C SER A 152 10.62 32.74 4.46
N LEU A 153 10.16 33.83 3.83
CA LEU A 153 8.80 34.00 3.33
C LEU A 153 8.32 32.86 2.41
N PHE A 154 9.22 32.00 1.91
CA PHE A 154 8.89 30.81 1.14
C PHE A 154 8.28 29.66 1.98
N TRP A 155 8.51 29.63 3.30
CA TRP A 155 8.07 28.55 4.22
C TRP A 155 6.99 28.99 5.20
N ILE A 156 6.46 30.20 5.05
CA ILE A 156 5.31 30.73 5.79
C ILE A 156 4.14 30.59 4.81
N GLU A 157 3.35 29.53 5.01
CA GLU A 157 2.30 29.05 4.09
C GLU A 157 1.27 30.12 3.65
N ASP A 158 0.71 29.89 2.45
CA ASP A 158 -0.70 30.15 2.12
C ASP A 158 -1.59 29.04 2.75
#